data_AF-A0A524L5L4-F1
#
_entry.id   AF-A0A524L5L4-F1
#
_cell.length_a   1.000
_cell.length_b   1.000
_cell.length_c   1.000
_cell.angle_alpha   90.00
_cell.angle_beta   90.00
_cell.angle_gamma   90.00
#
_symmetry.space_group_name_H-M   'P 1'
#
loop_
_entity.id
_entity.type
_entity.pdbx_description
1 polymer ?
#
loop_
_entity_poly.entity_id
_entity_poly.type
_entity_poly.pdbx_seq_one_letter_code
_entity_poly.pdbx_strand_id
1 'polypeptide(L)'
;MSAVPLRRLLLLFLLFGVLTMPLAWLWLQWGEGVYVRLLWKLLDPLYDSLGLRHQRGGPVAPRLISIVPFVVLMVITPGMRWRRRLVGTLIGLLAIACFHLLLFLLVDSVYVVLGRNRRALAKIVPLLLINDGIPFLVWLFFARDFLRRLVPAFGEPGKGPPSPPAQGPSGRR
;
A
#
# COMPACT_ATOMS: atom_id res chain seq x y z
N MET A 1 -4.11 -6.32 29.96
CA MET A 1 -3.97 -6.11 28.50
C MET A 1 -2.52 -6.38 28.13
N SER A 2 -2.23 -7.43 27.37
CA SER A 2 -0.87 -7.82 27.04
C SER A 2 -0.37 -7.02 25.84
N ALA A 3 0.64 -6.17 26.06
CA ALA A 3 1.42 -5.58 24.98
C ALA A 3 1.90 -6.69 24.04
N VAL A 4 1.94 -6.42 22.74
CA VAL A 4 2.53 -7.37 21.79
C VAL A 4 3.99 -7.59 22.19
N PRO A 5 4.41 -8.83 22.50
CA PRO A 5 5.75 -9.07 23.01
C PRO A 5 6.78 -8.68 21.94
N LEU A 6 7.88 -8.03 22.35
CA LEU A 6 8.98 -7.61 21.46
C LEU A 6 9.43 -8.75 20.52
N ARG A 7 9.51 -9.97 21.05
CA ARG A 7 9.82 -11.20 20.28
C ARG A 7 8.93 -11.37 19.05
N ARG A 8 7.65 -11.06 19.14
CA ARG A 8 6.70 -11.17 18.03
C ARG A 8 6.94 -10.08 16.98
N LEU A 9 7.28 -8.87 17.39
CA LEU A 9 7.66 -7.79 16.46
C LEU A 9 8.94 -8.12 15.72
N LEU A 10 9.96 -8.62 16.42
CA LEU A 10 11.21 -9.07 15.82
C LEU A 10 10.97 -10.20 14.81
N LEU A 11 10.10 -11.15 15.14
CA LEU A 11 9.74 -12.24 14.23
C LEU A 11 9.01 -11.74 12.98
N LEU A 12 8.09 -10.77 13.11
CA LEU A 12 7.43 -10.16 11.95
C LEU A 12 8.42 -9.40 11.07
N PHE A 13 9.37 -8.68 11.67
CA PHE A 13 10.43 -7.98 10.93
C PHE A 13 11.35 -8.95 10.18
N LEU A 14 11.78 -10.03 10.84
CA LEU A 14 12.57 -11.09 10.21
C LEU A 14 11.80 -11.73 9.04
N LEU A 15 10.53 -12.09 9.27
CA LEU A 15 9.68 -12.71 8.25
C LEU A 15 9.45 -11.77 7.07
N PHE A 16 9.28 -10.47 7.33
CA PHE A 16 9.22 -9.46 6.27
C PHE A 16 10.48 -9.47 5.42
N GLY A 17 11.68 -9.45 6.03
CA GLY A 17 12.95 -9.51 5.28
C GLY A 17 13.11 -10.79 4.47
N VAL A 18 12.90 -11.95 5.11
CA VAL A 18 13.07 -13.28 4.51
C VAL A 18 12.12 -13.51 3.34
N LEU A 19 10.90 -12.97 3.38
CA LEU A 19 9.95 -13.08 2.27
C LEU A 19 10.16 -12.01 1.20
N THR A 20 10.56 -10.80 1.59
CA THR A 20 10.75 -9.68 0.65
C THR A 20 11.95 -9.93 -0.26
N MET A 21 13.08 -10.43 0.24
CA MET A 21 14.27 -10.68 -0.58
C MET A 21 14.03 -11.61 -1.79
N PRO A 22 13.52 -12.85 -1.62
CA PRO A 22 13.27 -13.75 -2.74
C PRO A 22 12.16 -13.23 -3.67
N LEU A 23 11.13 -12.60 -3.11
CA LEU A 23 10.05 -12.04 -3.91
C LEU A 23 10.51 -10.82 -4.72
N ALA A 24 11.37 -9.98 -4.16
CA ALA A 24 12.01 -8.86 -4.85
C ALA A 24 12.95 -9.35 -5.95
N TRP A 25 13.74 -10.40 -5.68
CA TRP A 25 14.58 -11.02 -6.71
C TRP A 25 13.73 -11.55 -7.87
N LEU A 26 12.66 -12.31 -7.57
CA LEU A 26 11.73 -12.83 -8.59
C LEU A 26 11.04 -11.69 -9.36
N TRP A 27 10.68 -10.62 -8.66
CA TRP A 27 10.10 -9.42 -9.27
C TRP A 27 11.07 -8.79 -10.27
N LEU A 28 12.31 -8.53 -9.87
CA LEU A 28 13.31 -7.91 -10.74
C LEU A 28 13.69 -8.79 -11.95
N GLN A 29 13.73 -10.12 -11.77
CA GLN A 29 14.04 -11.03 -12.87
C GLN A 29 12.91 -11.18 -13.88
N TRP A 30 11.66 -11.15 -13.44
CA TRP A 30 10.51 -11.47 -14.31
C TRP A 30 9.29 -10.58 -14.10
N GLY A 31 8.91 -10.36 -12.83
CA GLY A 31 7.68 -9.65 -12.48
C GLY A 31 7.59 -8.22 -13.03
N GLU A 32 8.67 -7.43 -12.92
CA GLU A 32 8.74 -6.07 -13.41
C GLU A 32 8.48 -6.01 -14.92
N GLY A 33 9.16 -6.85 -15.71
CA GLY A 33 8.99 -6.88 -17.16
C GLY A 33 7.57 -7.24 -17.58
N VAL A 34 6.93 -8.21 -16.93
CA VAL A 34 5.53 -8.58 -17.20
C VAL A 34 4.58 -7.44 -16.82
N TYR A 35 4.80 -6.86 -15.65
CA TYR A 35 3.95 -5.82 -15.11
C TYR A 35 4.03 -4.52 -15.93
N VAL A 36 5.23 -4.11 -16.32
CA VAL A 36 5.46 -2.98 -17.23
C VAL A 36 4.73 -3.21 -18.56
N ARG A 37 4.81 -4.40 -19.16
CA ARG A 37 4.05 -4.73 -20.38
C ARG A 37 2.54 -4.63 -20.19
N LEU A 38 2.02 -5.06 -19.04
CA LEU A 38 0.60 -4.92 -18.71
C LEU A 38 0.21 -3.44 -18.61
N LEU A 39 1.00 -2.63 -17.89
CA LEU A 39 0.75 -1.20 -17.76
C LEU A 39 0.78 -0.52 -19.13
N TRP A 40 1.71 -0.86 -20.02
CA TRP A 40 1.74 -0.31 -21.39
C TRP A 40 0.47 -0.58 -22.16
N LYS A 41 -0.03 -1.81 -22.13
CA LYS A 41 -1.29 -2.15 -22.81
C LYS A 41 -2.49 -1.32 -22.31
N LEU A 42 -2.45 -0.89 -21.05
CA LEU A 42 -3.49 -0.03 -20.47
C LEU A 42 -3.23 1.46 -20.73
N LEU A 43 -1.97 1.86 -20.81
CA LEU A 43 -1.53 3.24 -21.02
C LEU A 43 -1.66 3.68 -22.47
N ASP A 44 -1.29 2.84 -23.44
CA ASP A 44 -1.32 3.16 -24.87
C ASP A 44 -2.65 3.82 -25.31
N PRO A 45 -3.85 3.24 -25.03
CA PRO A 45 -5.10 3.88 -25.41
C PRO A 45 -5.34 5.22 -24.67
N LEU A 46 -4.85 5.36 -23.44
CA LEU A 46 -4.95 6.62 -22.69
C LEU A 46 -4.06 7.70 -23.32
N TYR A 47 -2.81 7.37 -23.66
CA TYR A 47 -1.89 8.27 -24.36
C TYR A 47 -2.46 8.73 -25.70
N ASP A 48 -3.00 7.80 -26.50
CA ASP A 48 -3.61 8.10 -27.79
C ASP A 48 -4.80 9.04 -27.63
N SER A 49 -5.67 8.78 -26.63
CA SER A 49 -6.84 9.63 -26.36
C SER A 49 -6.49 11.05 -25.90
N LEU A 50 -5.32 11.24 -25.27
CA LEU A 50 -4.83 12.52 -24.79
C LEU A 50 -3.90 13.23 -25.78
N GLY A 51 -3.57 12.61 -26.92
CA GLY A 51 -2.58 13.13 -27.87
C GLY A 51 -1.16 13.23 -27.29
N LEU A 52 -0.87 12.46 -26.24
CA LEU A 52 0.41 12.47 -25.55
C LEU A 52 1.33 11.41 -26.16
N ARG A 53 2.62 11.72 -26.30
CA ARG A 53 3.64 10.74 -26.69
C ARG A 53 4.42 10.28 -25.47
N HIS A 54 4.42 8.97 -25.23
CA HIS A 54 5.12 8.39 -24.10
C HIS A 54 6.65 8.54 -24.24
N GLN A 55 7.32 8.95 -23.16
CA GLN A 55 8.78 8.97 -23.10
C GLN A 55 9.33 7.76 -22.35
N ARG A 56 9.72 6.71 -23.11
CA ARG A 56 10.29 5.48 -22.53
C ARG A 56 11.53 5.77 -21.67
N GLY A 57 11.67 5.02 -20.57
CA GLY A 57 12.85 5.09 -19.69
C GLY A 57 12.80 6.16 -18.59
N GLY A 58 11.60 6.60 -18.19
CA GLY A 58 11.41 7.55 -17.08
C GLY A 58 11.67 6.96 -15.69
N PRO A 59 11.70 7.80 -14.63
CA PRO A 59 12.04 7.41 -13.25
C PRO A 59 10.98 6.53 -12.55
N VAL A 60 9.91 6.16 -13.25
CA VAL A 60 8.76 5.43 -12.70
C VAL A 60 9.00 3.93 -12.62
N ALA A 61 9.67 3.31 -13.61
CA ALA A 61 9.82 1.85 -13.67
C ALA A 61 10.50 1.24 -12.42
N PRO A 62 11.58 1.82 -11.87
CA PRO A 62 12.20 1.30 -10.64
C PRO A 62 11.28 1.34 -9.41
N ARG A 63 10.21 2.15 -9.43
CA ARG A 63 9.28 2.32 -8.30
C ARG A 63 8.18 1.27 -8.26
N LEU A 64 8.02 0.49 -9.34
CA LEU A 64 7.00 -0.55 -9.43
C LEU A 64 7.26 -1.70 -8.44
N ILE A 65 8.49 -1.83 -7.94
CA ILE A 65 8.88 -2.81 -6.91
C ILE A 65 8.10 -2.64 -5.60
N SER A 66 7.49 -1.47 -5.37
CA SER A 66 6.69 -1.17 -4.17
C SER A 66 5.48 -2.12 -3.96
N ILE A 67 5.09 -2.88 -4.99
CA ILE A 67 4.12 -3.98 -4.91
C ILE A 67 4.62 -5.12 -4.00
N VAL A 68 5.91 -5.44 -4.06
CA VAL A 68 6.54 -6.55 -3.32
C VAL A 68 6.34 -6.39 -1.80
N PRO A 69 6.79 -5.29 -1.15
CA PRO A 69 6.61 -5.13 0.28
C PRO A 69 5.14 -5.09 0.69
N PHE A 70 4.23 -4.58 -0.15
CA PHE A 70 2.80 -4.64 0.13
C PHE A 70 2.26 -6.07 0.19
N VAL A 71 2.58 -6.90 -0.80
CA VAL A 71 2.15 -8.31 -0.82
C VAL A 71 2.69 -9.03 0.40
N VAL A 72 3.97 -8.83 0.75
CA VAL A 72 4.57 -9.44 1.94
C VAL A 72 3.85 -8.97 3.20
N LEU A 73 3.61 -7.67 3.36
CA LEU A 73 2.87 -7.13 4.51
C LEU A 73 1.48 -7.77 4.63
N MET A 74 0.73 -7.90 3.54
CA MET A 74 -0.58 -8.56 3.55
C MET A 74 -0.50 -10.03 3.98
N VAL A 75 0.52 -10.76 3.54
CA VAL A 75 0.75 -12.18 3.90
C VAL A 75 1.09 -12.33 5.38
N ILE A 76 1.99 -11.49 5.91
CA ILE A 76 2.50 -11.65 7.28
C ILE A 76 1.60 -11.02 8.34
N THR A 77 0.65 -10.15 7.95
CA THR A 77 -0.22 -9.45 8.91
C THR A 77 -1.06 -10.45 9.71
N PRO A 78 -0.86 -10.55 11.03
CA PRO A 78 -1.50 -11.58 11.84
C PRO A 78 -2.93 -11.20 12.22
N GLY A 79 -3.77 -12.22 12.38
CA GLY A 79 -5.18 -12.05 12.76
C GLY A 79 -6.09 -11.55 11.64
N MET A 80 -5.57 -11.35 10.43
CA MET A 80 -6.38 -11.05 9.26
C MET A 80 -7.04 -12.33 8.73
N ARG A 81 -8.37 -12.35 8.62
CA ARG A 81 -9.12 -13.47 8.02
C ARG A 81 -8.65 -13.69 6.57
N TRP A 82 -8.54 -14.95 6.14
CA TRP A 82 -8.05 -15.30 4.79
C TRP A 82 -8.82 -14.59 3.66
N ARG A 83 -10.16 -14.54 3.73
CA ARG A 83 -10.98 -13.81 2.76
C ARG A 83 -10.61 -12.33 2.67
N ARG A 84 -10.44 -11.66 3.81
CA ARG A 84 -10.03 -10.24 3.85
C ARG A 84 -8.62 -10.06 3.34
N ARG A 85 -7.71 -11.00 3.62
CA ARG A 85 -6.35 -10.98 3.10
C ARG A 85 -6.34 -11.07 1.58
N LEU A 86 -7.04 -12.05 1.00
CA LEU A 86 -7.12 -12.20 -0.47
C LEU A 86 -7.79 -10.99 -1.12
N VAL A 87 -8.99 -10.62 -0.67
CA VAL A 87 -9.74 -9.49 -1.24
C VAL A 87 -8.96 -8.18 -1.07
N GLY A 88 -8.39 -7.94 0.11
CA GLY A 88 -7.58 -6.76 0.37
C GLY A 88 -6.30 -6.72 -0.46
N THR A 89 -5.67 -7.86 -0.72
CA THR A 89 -4.50 -7.95 -1.61
C THR A 89 -4.91 -7.61 -3.03
N LEU A 90 -5.99 -8.19 -3.55
CA LEU A 90 -6.46 -7.93 -4.91
C LEU A 90 -6.87 -6.46 -5.11
N ILE A 91 -7.70 -5.93 -4.21
CA ILE A 91 -8.13 -4.52 -4.24
C ILE A 91 -6.92 -3.60 -4.10
N GLY A 92 -5.98 -3.93 -3.19
CA GLY A 92 -4.79 -3.12 -2.99
C GLY A 92 -3.84 -3.12 -4.18
N LEU A 93 -3.62 -4.28 -4.83
CA LEU A 93 -2.85 -4.37 -6.07
C LEU A 93 -3.50 -3.56 -7.19
N LEU A 94 -4.82 -3.61 -7.31
CA LEU A 94 -5.56 -2.79 -8.27
C LEU A 94 -5.35 -1.29 -8.00
N ALA A 95 -5.50 -0.86 -6.74
CA ALA A 95 -5.28 0.53 -6.35
C ALA A 95 -3.85 0.98 -6.67
N ILE A 96 -2.84 0.20 -6.27
CA ILE A 96 -1.43 0.49 -6.57
C ILE A 96 -1.20 0.58 -8.08
N ALA A 97 -1.79 -0.32 -8.88
CA ALA A 97 -1.68 -0.26 -10.32
C ALA A 97 -2.31 1.02 -10.92
N CYS A 98 -3.47 1.44 -10.45
CA CYS A 98 -4.07 2.72 -10.85
C CYS A 98 -3.15 3.90 -10.54
N PHE A 99 -2.50 3.91 -9.37
CA PHE A 99 -1.53 4.95 -9.01
C PHE A 99 -0.28 4.91 -9.90
N HIS A 100 0.23 3.73 -10.26
CA HIS A 100 1.33 3.62 -11.22
C HIS A 100 0.94 4.17 -12.60
N LEU A 101 -0.25 3.86 -13.11
CA LEU A 101 -0.76 4.42 -14.37
C LEU A 101 -0.82 5.95 -14.30
N LEU A 102 -1.41 6.48 -13.23
CA LEU A 102 -1.50 7.92 -13.00
C LEU A 102 -0.11 8.57 -12.92
N LEU A 103 0.84 7.92 -12.25
CA LEU A 103 2.20 8.41 -12.11
C LEU A 103 2.91 8.49 -13.46
N PHE A 104 2.77 7.48 -14.33
CA PHE A 104 3.29 7.53 -15.70
C PHE A 104 2.75 8.74 -16.47
N LEU A 105 1.42 8.94 -16.45
CA LEU A 105 0.78 10.06 -17.12
C LEU A 105 1.25 11.41 -16.60
N LEU A 106 1.34 11.57 -15.27
CA LEU A 106 1.74 12.83 -14.66
C LEU A 106 3.21 13.14 -14.93
N VAL A 107 4.11 12.15 -14.79
CA VAL A 107 5.54 12.34 -15.04
C VAL A 107 5.80 12.73 -16.49
N ASP A 108 5.15 12.06 -17.43
CA ASP A 108 5.29 12.39 -18.85
C ASP A 108 4.71 13.76 -19.17
N SER A 109 3.54 14.10 -18.63
CA SER A 109 2.94 15.43 -18.80
C SER A 109 3.89 16.52 -18.30
N VAL A 110 4.55 16.30 -17.15
CA VAL A 110 5.56 17.23 -16.63
C VAL A 110 6.76 17.33 -17.57
N TYR A 111 7.24 16.23 -18.13
CA TYR A 111 8.35 16.26 -19.10
C TYR A 111 7.98 16.92 -20.43
N VAL A 112 6.74 16.77 -20.89
CA VAL A 112 6.25 17.47 -22.08
C VAL A 112 6.25 18.97 -21.86
N VAL A 113 5.77 19.44 -20.70
CA VAL A 113 5.63 20.88 -20.41
C VAL A 113 6.96 21.54 -20.05
N LEU A 114 7.81 20.88 -19.26
CA LEU A 114 9.02 21.48 -18.69
C LEU A 114 10.32 20.99 -19.33
N GLY A 115 10.26 19.96 -20.19
CA GLY A 115 11.46 19.26 -20.66
C GLY A 115 12.13 18.44 -19.55
N ARG A 116 13.21 17.72 -19.89
CA ARG A 116 14.00 16.92 -18.93
C ARG A 116 15.05 17.79 -18.21
N ASN A 117 14.59 18.69 -17.35
CA ASN A 117 15.46 19.59 -16.59
C ASN A 117 15.25 19.46 -15.06
N ARG A 118 16.07 20.18 -14.29
CA ARG A 118 15.98 20.19 -12.82
C ARG A 118 14.61 20.65 -12.30
N ARG A 119 13.92 21.54 -13.04
CA ARG A 119 12.58 22.02 -12.66
C ARG A 119 11.52 20.93 -12.78
N ALA A 120 11.60 20.09 -13.81
CA ALA A 120 10.75 18.91 -13.94
C ALA A 120 10.97 17.93 -12.78
N LEU A 121 12.23 17.64 -12.43
CA LEU A 121 12.55 16.78 -11.28
C LEU A 121 11.96 17.28 -9.97
N ALA A 122 12.03 18.59 -9.70
CA ALA A 122 11.44 19.19 -8.49
C ALA A 122 9.92 18.96 -8.39
N LYS A 123 9.20 18.83 -9.52
CA LYS A 123 7.78 18.49 -9.55
C LYS A 123 7.52 16.98 -9.52
N ILE A 124 8.41 16.18 -10.10
CA ILE A 124 8.28 14.73 -10.18
C ILE A 124 8.56 14.07 -8.83
N VAL A 125 9.59 14.51 -8.09
CA VAL A 125 10.01 13.87 -6.83
C VAL A 125 8.87 13.75 -5.81
N PRO A 126 8.07 14.80 -5.53
CA PRO A 126 6.92 14.67 -4.64
C PRO A 126 5.90 13.61 -5.11
N LEU A 127 5.65 13.51 -6.42
CA LEU A 127 4.74 12.51 -6.98
C LEU A 127 5.27 11.09 -6.78
N LEU A 128 6.58 10.89 -6.98
CA LEU A 128 7.23 9.60 -6.72
C LEU A 128 7.13 9.21 -5.23
N LEU A 129 7.38 10.15 -4.31
CA LEU A 129 7.28 9.89 -2.88
C LEU A 129 5.86 9.54 -2.44
N ILE A 130 4.85 10.24 -2.96
CA ILE A 130 3.44 9.92 -2.70
C ILE A 130 3.14 8.50 -3.20
N ASN A 131 3.54 8.18 -4.44
CA ASN A 131 3.34 6.86 -5.02
C ASN A 131 4.00 5.75 -4.18
N ASP A 132 5.24 5.97 -3.72
CA ASP A 132 5.96 5.02 -2.87
C ASP A 132 5.27 4.80 -1.51
N GLY A 133 4.50 5.78 -1.02
CA GLY A 133 3.69 5.68 0.19
C GLY A 133 2.36 4.94 0.02
N ILE A 134 1.79 4.89 -1.20
CA ILE A 134 0.47 4.28 -1.45
C ILE A 134 0.37 2.83 -0.96
N PRO A 135 1.32 1.92 -1.27
CA PRO A 135 1.20 0.53 -0.84
C PRO A 135 1.14 0.40 0.68
N PHE A 136 1.86 1.24 1.41
CA PHE A 136 1.79 1.28 2.87
C PHE A 136 0.44 1.79 3.38
N LEU A 137 -0.09 2.88 2.80
CA LEU A 137 -1.41 3.43 3.16
C LEU A 137 -2.54 2.41 2.92
N VAL A 138 -2.49 1.72 1.77
CA VAL A 138 -3.43 0.64 1.43
C VAL A 138 -3.33 -0.50 2.45
N TRP A 139 -2.11 -0.91 2.81
CA TRP A 139 -1.92 -1.91 3.85
C TRP A 139 -2.48 -1.46 5.21
N LEU A 140 -2.22 -0.22 5.65
CA LEU A 140 -2.74 0.33 6.90
C LEU A 140 -4.26 0.20 6.99
N PHE A 141 -4.96 0.50 5.89
CA PHE A 141 -6.42 0.37 5.81
C PHE A 141 -6.90 -1.06 6.06
N PHE A 142 -6.26 -2.06 5.43
CA PHE A 142 -6.62 -3.47 5.62
C PHE A 142 -6.12 -4.03 6.95
N ALA A 143 -5.00 -3.55 7.48
CA ALA A 143 -4.37 -3.99 8.72
C ALA A 143 -4.93 -3.28 9.97
N ARG A 144 -5.90 -2.38 9.83
CA ARG A 144 -6.45 -1.56 10.94
C ARG A 144 -6.76 -2.32 12.23
N ASP A 145 -7.31 -3.54 12.13
CA ASP A 145 -7.68 -4.32 13.32
C ASP A 145 -6.45 -4.86 14.05
N PHE A 146 -5.41 -5.20 13.30
CA PHE A 146 -4.11 -5.58 13.85
C PHE A 146 -3.43 -4.36 14.49
N LEU A 147 -3.43 -3.22 13.80
CA LEU A 147 -2.84 -1.97 14.29
C LEU A 147 -3.51 -1.47 15.58
N ARG A 148 -4.84 -1.55 15.66
CA ARG A 148 -5.61 -1.24 16.88
C ARG A 148 -5.22 -2.10 18.09
N ARG A 149 -4.78 -3.34 17.85
CA ARG A 149 -4.26 -4.22 18.92
C ARG A 149 -2.82 -3.90 19.29
N LEU A 150 -2.04 -3.40 18.33
CA LEU A 150 -0.62 -3.09 18.52
C LEU A 150 -0.42 -1.75 19.24
N VAL A 151 -1.19 -0.73 18.87
CA VAL A 151 -1.12 0.63 19.44
C VAL A 151 -2.53 1.02 19.89
N PRO A 152 -2.83 0.94 21.20
CA PRO A 152 -4.15 1.23 21.75
C PRO A 152 -4.67 2.63 21.41
N ALA A 153 -3.77 3.60 21.17
CA ALA A 153 -4.12 4.96 20.75
C ALA A 153 -4.82 5.04 19.38
N PHE A 154 -4.80 3.97 18.56
CA PHE A 154 -5.60 3.87 17.33
C PHE A 154 -7.01 3.29 17.57
N GLY A 155 -7.35 2.91 18.80
CA GLY A 155 -8.70 2.52 19.21
C GLY A 155 -9.63 3.73 19.33
N GLU A 156 -10.94 3.51 19.17
CA GLU A 156 -11.92 4.60 19.28
C GLU A 156 -11.98 5.12 20.73
N PRO A 157 -11.83 6.45 20.95
CA PRO A 157 -12.07 7.06 22.25
C PRO A 157 -13.59 7.09 22.48
N GLY A 158 -14.18 6.04 23.07
CA GLY A 158 -15.64 6.11 23.32
C GLY A 158 -16.36 4.91 23.90
N LYS A 159 -15.81 3.68 23.87
CA LYS A 159 -16.42 2.60 24.66
C LYS A 159 -15.90 2.64 26.08
N GLY A 160 -16.49 3.53 26.88
CA GLY A 160 -16.46 3.43 28.33
C GLY A 160 -16.93 2.03 28.77
N PRO A 161 -16.56 1.60 29.99
CA PRO A 161 -17.05 0.33 30.53
C PRO A 161 -18.58 0.28 30.42
N PRO A 162 -19.18 -0.88 30.09
CA PRO A 162 -20.62 -1.01 30.04
C PRO A 162 -21.19 -0.51 31.37
N SER A 163 -22.13 0.45 31.30
CA SER A 163 -22.82 0.93 32.48
C SER A 163 -23.33 -0.28 33.27
N PRO A 164 -23.11 -0.34 34.59
CA PRO A 164 -23.61 -1.43 35.39
C PRO A 164 -25.12 -1.58 35.16
N PRO A 165 -25.64 -2.81 35.13
CA PRO A 165 -27.08 -3.04 34.96
C PRO A 165 -27.81 -2.23 36.02
N ALA A 166 -28.81 -1.46 35.59
CA ALA A 166 -29.67 -0.68 36.48
C ALA A 166 -30.19 -1.63 37.57
N GLN A 167 -29.79 -1.40 38.82
CA GLN A 167 -30.35 -2.12 39.95
C GLN A 167 -31.83 -1.76 40.00
N GLY A 168 -32.68 -2.71 39.59
CA GLY A 168 -34.13 -2.56 39.68
C GLY A 168 -34.55 -2.28 41.12
N PRO A 169 -35.71 -1.63 41.34
CA PRO A 169 -36.16 -1.24 42.67
C PRO A 169 -36.25 -2.48 43.57
N SER A 170 -35.44 -2.47 44.63
CA SER A 170 -35.50 -3.43 45.72
C SER A 170 -36.89 -3.33 46.37
N GLY A 171 -37.79 -4.23 45.98
CA GLY A 171 -39.09 -4.39 46.61
C GLY A 171 -38.90 -4.88 48.03
N ARG A 172 -38.93 -3.97 49.00
CA ARG A 172 -39.13 -4.30 50.41
C ARG A 172 -40.59 -4.74 50.58
N ARG A 173 -40.77 -5.99 51.01
CA ARG A 173 -41.98 -6.45 51.70
C ARG A 173 -41.80 -6.25 53.20
#